data_AF-A0A927X4G8-F1
#
_entry.id   AF-A0A927X4G8-F1
#
_cell.length_a   1.000
_cell.length_b   1.000
_cell.length_c   1.000
_cell.angle_alpha   90.00
_cell.angle_beta   90.00
_cell.angle_gamma   90.00
#
_symmetry.space_group_name_H-M   'P 1'
#
loop_
_entity.id
_entity.type
_entity.pdbx_description
1 polymer ?
#
loop_
_entity_poly.entity_id
_entity_poly.type
_entity_poly.pdbx_seq_one_letter_code
_entity_poly.pdbx_strand_id
1 'polypeptide(L)'
;MENFNTQENVNEPKTPKTPKEKTIFGLKIAGNVVFYALIVMLLLFSIMNINAGSRSGGFPNLFGRGFLAVMTDSMNGEVTEYEIDSFKAGDLVYEKVFKDDDCSNLKVGDVITFYDDNPQIKALNTHRIVYISPDNSYVVTMGDYEALSNVYDYNDKQAAYDLESQEIVQAVTASDIKGVVTGVKPGAGKTLFNLQEYWFPIFVLPVLLFLLVEIYFVIKNIMDLRGAKQKAELASDKEAMMADLESQKEEMRKQILEELKAEQEKKAAEADKDKE
;
A
#
# COMPACT_ATOMS: atom_id res chain seq x y z
N MET A 1 52.99 -33.30 -11.59
CA MET A 1 51.67 -32.82 -12.05
C MET A 1 50.66 -33.40 -11.08
N GLU A 2 50.52 -32.68 -9.97
CA GLU A 2 49.26 -32.07 -9.50
C GLU A 2 48.61 -32.94 -8.42
N ASN A 3 49.14 -32.77 -7.20
CA ASN A 3 48.44 -33.18 -6.00
C ASN A 3 47.19 -32.30 -5.88
N PHE A 4 46.02 -32.90 -6.10
CA PHE A 4 44.73 -32.28 -5.88
C PHE A 4 44.61 -31.85 -4.42
N ASN A 5 44.70 -30.53 -4.21
CA ASN A 5 44.39 -29.86 -2.97
C ASN A 5 42.89 -30.03 -2.68
N THR A 6 42.55 -31.09 -1.93
CA THR A 6 41.20 -31.29 -1.43
C THR A 6 41.06 -30.43 -0.18
N GLN A 7 40.59 -29.20 -0.35
CA GLN A 7 40.08 -28.39 0.76
C GLN A 7 38.94 -29.18 1.39
N GLU A 8 39.21 -29.76 2.56
CA GLU A 8 38.22 -30.31 3.46
C GLU A 8 37.16 -29.24 3.71
N ASN A 9 35.99 -29.42 3.09
CA ASN A 9 34.79 -28.67 3.41
C ASN A 9 34.35 -29.15 4.81
N VAL A 10 34.94 -28.55 5.83
CA VAL A 10 34.49 -28.66 7.21
C VAL A 10 33.09 -28.08 7.23
N ASN A 11 32.12 -28.98 7.09
CA ASN A 11 30.72 -28.73 7.44
C ASN A 11 30.70 -28.41 8.93
N GLU A 12 30.87 -27.14 9.28
CA GLU A 12 30.45 -26.63 10.57
C GLU A 12 28.97 -27.06 10.76
N PRO A 13 28.65 -27.81 11.81
CA PRO A 13 27.27 -28.16 12.08
C PRO A 13 26.52 -26.84 12.33
N LYS A 14 25.62 -26.47 11.42
CA LYS A 14 24.71 -25.33 11.60
C LYS A 14 24.00 -25.55 12.93
N THR A 15 24.43 -24.82 13.96
CA THR A 15 23.86 -24.92 15.30
C THR A 15 22.35 -24.70 15.18
N PRO A 16 21.53 -25.58 15.79
CA PRO A 16 20.09 -25.50 15.64
C PRO A 16 19.61 -24.16 16.22
N LYS A 17 19.09 -23.29 15.34
CA LYS A 17 18.55 -21.97 15.71
C LYS A 17 17.62 -22.11 16.91
N THR A 18 17.85 -21.30 17.94
CA THR A 18 17.01 -21.28 19.14
C THR A 18 15.57 -20.90 18.77
N PRO A 19 14.55 -21.24 19.61
CA PRO A 19 13.15 -20.90 19.31
C PRO A 19 12.94 -19.41 19.03
N LYS A 20 13.69 -18.53 19.73
CA LYS A 20 13.69 -17.07 19.53
C LYS A 20 14.32 -16.65 18.19
N GLU A 21 15.37 -17.34 17.73
CA GLU A 21 16.00 -17.04 16.43
C GLU A 21 15.17 -17.55 15.26
N LYS A 22 14.44 -18.67 15.44
CA LYS A 22 13.47 -19.17 14.44
C LYS A 22 12.28 -18.24 14.28
N THR A 23 11.75 -17.68 15.37
CA THR A 23 10.64 -16.71 15.32
C THR A 23 11.06 -15.38 14.71
N ILE A 24 12.25 -14.85 15.05
CA ILE A 24 12.81 -13.62 14.44
C ILE A 24 13.10 -13.83 12.94
N PHE A 25 13.61 -15.00 12.55
CA PHE A 25 13.87 -15.33 11.15
C PHE A 25 12.56 -15.48 10.34
N GLY A 26 11.54 -16.12 10.91
CA GLY A 26 10.21 -16.21 10.31
C GLY A 26 9.54 -14.84 10.17
N LEU A 27 9.67 -13.97 11.17
CA LEU A 27 9.14 -12.60 11.14
C LEU A 27 9.85 -11.73 10.09
N LYS A 28 11.16 -11.91 9.89
CA LYS A 28 11.92 -11.23 8.82
C LYS A 28 11.47 -11.67 7.42
N ILE A 29 11.24 -12.97 7.21
CA ILE A 29 10.74 -13.48 5.92
C ILE A 29 9.31 -13.01 5.69
N ALA A 30 8.43 -13.13 6.69
CA ALA A 30 7.05 -12.66 6.59
C ALA A 30 7.00 -11.16 6.31
N GLY A 31 7.82 -10.36 7.00
CA GLY A 31 7.95 -8.93 6.77
C GLY A 31 8.41 -8.60 5.35
N ASN A 32 9.44 -9.29 4.84
CA ASN A 32 9.91 -9.11 3.46
C ASN A 32 8.84 -9.51 2.43
N VAL A 33 8.13 -10.62 2.65
CA VAL A 33 7.04 -11.06 1.76
C VAL A 33 5.92 -10.01 1.73
N VAL A 34 5.50 -9.51 2.89
CA VAL A 34 4.49 -8.44 2.99
C VAL A 34 4.98 -7.16 2.30
N PHE A 35 6.25 -6.78 2.51
CA PHE A 35 6.84 -5.61 1.90
C PHE A 35 6.87 -5.70 0.36
N TYR A 36 7.35 -6.81 -0.19
CA TYR A 36 7.35 -7.02 -1.64
C TYR A 36 5.93 -7.14 -2.20
N ALA A 37 5.00 -7.77 -1.47
CA ALA A 37 3.60 -7.82 -1.86
C ALA A 37 2.98 -6.41 -1.92
N LEU A 38 3.29 -5.54 -0.97
CA LEU A 38 2.85 -4.16 -0.97
C LEU A 38 3.43 -3.37 -2.15
N ILE A 39 4.71 -3.56 -2.48
CA ILE A 39 5.32 -2.95 -3.67
C ILE A 39 4.60 -3.39 -4.94
N VAL A 40 4.35 -4.70 -5.10
CA VAL A 40 3.61 -5.23 -6.26
C VAL A 40 2.21 -4.64 -6.30
N MET A 41 1.49 -4.59 -5.19
CA MET A 41 0.16 -4.00 -5.10
C MET A 41 0.15 -2.52 -5.52
N LEU A 42 1.10 -1.72 -5.04
CA LEU A 42 1.22 -0.31 -5.42
C LEU A 42 1.52 -0.16 -6.92
N LEU A 43 2.40 -1.01 -7.46
CA LEU A 43 2.72 -1.00 -8.88
C LEU A 43 1.50 -1.33 -9.74
N LEU A 44 0.73 -2.36 -9.37
CA LEU A 44 -0.53 -2.70 -10.05
C LEU A 44 -1.54 -1.54 -9.97
N PHE A 45 -1.69 -0.93 -8.80
CA PHE A 45 -2.56 0.23 -8.61
C PHE A 45 -2.14 1.43 -9.46
N SER A 46 -0.84 1.71 -9.57
CA SER A 46 -0.32 2.76 -10.45
C SER A 46 -0.61 2.48 -11.92
N ILE A 47 -0.39 1.24 -12.40
CA ILE A 47 -0.72 0.84 -13.77
C ILE A 47 -2.21 1.05 -14.06
N MET A 48 -3.09 0.64 -13.15
CA MET A 48 -4.53 0.83 -13.29
C MET A 48 -4.92 2.31 -13.42
N ASN A 49 -4.37 3.19 -12.56
CA ASN A 49 -4.67 4.61 -12.60
C ASN A 49 -4.13 5.32 -13.85
N ILE A 50 -2.94 4.93 -14.34
CA ILE A 50 -2.38 5.47 -15.58
C ILE A 50 -3.32 5.17 -16.76
N ASN A 51 -3.89 3.96 -16.80
CA ASN A 51 -4.82 3.59 -17.86
C ASN A 51 -6.14 4.40 -17.80
N ALA A 52 -6.62 4.72 -16.60
CA ALA A 52 -7.80 5.57 -16.38
C ALA A 52 -7.57 7.03 -16.80
N GLY A 53 -6.42 7.61 -16.44
CA GLY A 53 -6.07 9.01 -16.74
C GLY A 53 -5.54 9.25 -18.17
N SER A 54 -5.63 8.27 -19.06
CA SER A 54 -5.22 8.43 -20.46
C SER A 54 -6.11 9.46 -21.17
N ARG A 55 -5.54 10.20 -22.13
CA ARG A 55 -6.24 11.28 -22.87
C ARG A 55 -7.55 10.85 -23.55
N SER A 56 -7.80 9.55 -23.66
CA SER A 56 -8.99 8.96 -24.26
C SER A 56 -10.12 8.67 -23.26
N GLY A 57 -10.03 9.10 -21.99
CA GLY A 57 -11.10 8.94 -21.00
C GLY A 57 -11.36 7.48 -20.62
N GLY A 58 -10.29 6.67 -20.50
CA GLY A 58 -10.41 5.25 -20.14
C GLY A 58 -10.82 5.02 -18.67
N PHE A 59 -11.00 3.75 -18.31
CA PHE A 59 -11.27 3.34 -16.92
C PHE A 59 -10.09 2.58 -16.30
N PRO A 60 -9.99 2.51 -14.95
CA PRO A 60 -8.93 1.76 -14.28
C PRO A 60 -8.95 0.29 -14.67
N ASN A 61 -7.89 -0.17 -15.33
CA ASN A 61 -7.81 -1.55 -15.81
C ASN A 61 -6.40 -2.15 -15.69
N LEU A 62 -6.35 -3.46 -15.52
CA LEU A 62 -5.14 -4.27 -15.51
C LEU A 62 -5.27 -5.35 -16.59
N PHE A 63 -4.31 -5.40 -17.51
CA PHE A 63 -4.34 -6.32 -18.66
C PHE A 63 -5.63 -6.25 -19.49
N GLY A 64 -6.23 -5.07 -19.64
CA GLY A 64 -7.45 -4.88 -20.41
C GLY A 64 -8.73 -5.32 -19.70
N ARG A 65 -8.68 -5.62 -18.40
CA ARG A 65 -9.85 -5.89 -17.56
C ARG A 65 -9.90 -4.93 -16.39
N GLY A 66 -11.06 -4.35 -16.14
CA GLY A 66 -11.28 -3.39 -15.08
C GLY A 66 -12.64 -3.57 -14.43
N PHE A 67 -12.98 -2.62 -13.58
CA PHE A 67 -14.28 -2.58 -12.93
C PHE A 67 -14.70 -1.14 -12.70
N LEU A 68 -16.00 -0.90 -12.75
CA LEU A 68 -16.62 0.40 -12.50
C LEU A 68 -17.75 0.23 -11.50
N ALA A 69 -17.90 1.22 -10.61
CA ALA A 69 -19.06 1.30 -9.72
C ALA A 69 -20.19 2.05 -10.43
N VAL A 70 -21.39 1.48 -10.44
CA VAL A 70 -22.55 2.07 -11.11
C VAL A 70 -23.07 3.24 -10.28
N MET A 71 -23.11 4.43 -10.88
CA MET A 71 -23.46 5.68 -10.18
C MET A 71 -24.95 6.04 -10.26
N THR A 72 -25.65 5.63 -11.32
CA THR A 72 -27.04 5.99 -11.60
C THR A 72 -27.90 4.77 -11.91
N ASP A 73 -29.22 4.95 -11.91
CA ASP A 73 -30.20 3.88 -12.20
C ASP A 73 -30.62 3.82 -13.68
N SER A 74 -29.84 4.37 -14.62
CA SER A 74 -30.18 4.35 -16.05
C SER A 74 -30.28 2.93 -16.63
N MET A 75 -29.58 1.97 -16.00
CA MET A 75 -29.60 0.55 -16.36
C MET A 75 -30.56 -0.29 -15.50
N ASN A 76 -31.31 0.33 -14.59
CA ASN A 76 -32.24 -0.34 -13.68
C ASN A 76 -33.61 -0.59 -14.36
N GLY A 77 -33.59 -1.41 -15.42
CA GLY A 77 -34.79 -1.87 -16.12
C GLY A 77 -35.20 -3.29 -15.73
N GLU A 78 -35.86 -3.98 -16.66
CA GLU A 78 -36.36 -5.37 -16.51
C GLU A 78 -35.75 -6.33 -17.55
N VAL A 79 -34.65 -5.94 -18.19
CA VAL A 79 -34.04 -6.71 -19.27
C VAL A 79 -33.28 -7.92 -18.69
N THR A 80 -33.69 -9.13 -19.09
CA THR A 80 -33.10 -10.42 -18.66
C THR A 80 -32.85 -11.39 -19.81
N GLU A 81 -33.05 -10.93 -21.04
CA GLU A 81 -32.97 -11.75 -22.26
C GLU A 81 -31.57 -11.82 -22.87
N TYR A 82 -30.65 -10.95 -22.43
CA TYR A 82 -29.27 -10.87 -22.90
C TYR A 82 -28.28 -11.43 -21.88
N GLU A 83 -26.99 -11.49 -22.24
CA GLU A 83 -25.93 -12.02 -21.35
C GLU A 83 -25.77 -11.21 -20.05
N ILE A 84 -26.03 -9.90 -20.11
CA ILE A 84 -25.99 -8.99 -18.97
C ILE A 84 -27.40 -8.55 -18.64
N ASP A 85 -27.91 -8.97 -17.48
CA ASP A 85 -29.17 -8.49 -16.91
C ASP A 85 -29.10 -6.99 -16.57
N SER A 86 -30.25 -6.33 -16.48
CA SER A 86 -30.36 -4.98 -15.93
C SER A 86 -29.75 -4.89 -14.52
N PHE A 87 -29.16 -3.74 -14.21
CA PHE A 87 -28.43 -3.50 -12.97
C PHE A 87 -28.61 -2.06 -12.49
N LYS A 88 -28.33 -1.82 -11.22
CA LYS A 88 -28.71 -0.55 -10.57
C LYS A 88 -27.54 0.18 -9.92
N ALA A 89 -27.80 1.40 -9.49
CA ALA A 89 -26.84 2.19 -8.73
C ALA A 89 -26.32 1.42 -7.51
N GLY A 90 -25.00 1.44 -7.33
CA GLY A 90 -24.30 0.71 -6.27
C GLY A 90 -23.88 -0.72 -6.63
N ASP A 91 -24.20 -1.21 -7.82
CA ASP A 91 -23.62 -2.46 -8.34
C ASP A 91 -22.20 -2.21 -8.89
N LEU A 92 -21.45 -3.29 -9.09
CA LEU A 92 -20.12 -3.25 -9.70
C LEU A 92 -20.18 -3.96 -11.04
N VAL A 93 -19.74 -3.29 -12.11
CA VAL A 93 -19.62 -3.91 -13.44
C VAL A 93 -18.18 -4.28 -13.73
N TYR A 94 -17.98 -5.44 -14.35
CA TYR A 94 -16.69 -5.90 -14.85
C TYR A 94 -16.55 -5.54 -16.32
N GLU A 95 -15.50 -4.79 -16.63
CA GLU A 95 -15.30 -4.20 -17.95
C GLU A 95 -14.12 -4.89 -18.65
N LYS A 96 -14.29 -5.17 -19.93
CA LYS A 96 -13.19 -5.53 -20.84
C LYS A 96 -12.94 -4.36 -21.78
N VAL A 97 -11.69 -3.89 -21.85
CA VAL A 97 -11.30 -2.78 -22.73
C VAL A 97 -11.63 -3.15 -24.18
N PHE A 98 -12.35 -2.26 -24.84
CA PHE A 98 -12.63 -2.33 -26.26
C PHE A 98 -11.52 -1.61 -27.03
N LYS A 99 -10.98 -2.26 -28.07
CA LYS A 99 -9.84 -1.74 -28.86
C LYS A 99 -10.04 -1.91 -30.36
N ASP A 100 -11.22 -2.35 -30.77
CA ASP A 100 -11.48 -2.64 -32.17
C ASP A 100 -11.77 -1.32 -32.89
N ASP A 101 -11.35 -1.23 -34.14
CA ASP A 101 -11.52 -0.03 -34.96
C ASP A 101 -12.96 0.11 -35.50
N ASP A 102 -13.77 -0.94 -35.38
CA ASP A 102 -15.17 -1.01 -35.80
C ASP A 102 -16.02 -1.80 -34.80
N CYS A 103 -17.33 -1.78 -34.98
CA CYS A 103 -18.31 -2.44 -34.11
C CYS A 103 -18.58 -3.91 -34.49
N SER A 104 -17.74 -4.53 -35.32
CA SER A 104 -18.02 -5.86 -35.89
C SER A 104 -18.08 -6.99 -34.87
N ASN A 105 -17.41 -6.83 -33.73
CA ASN A 105 -17.40 -7.80 -32.63
C ASN A 105 -18.49 -7.54 -31.57
N LEU A 106 -19.32 -6.52 -31.77
CA LEU A 106 -20.43 -6.17 -30.87
C LEU A 106 -21.75 -6.76 -31.38
N LYS A 107 -22.71 -6.90 -30.46
CA LYS A 107 -24.06 -7.40 -30.74
C LYS A 107 -25.11 -6.52 -30.08
N VAL A 108 -26.29 -6.48 -30.68
CA VAL A 108 -27.48 -5.93 -30.01
C VAL A 108 -27.70 -6.70 -28.71
N GLY A 109 -27.87 -5.96 -27.62
CA GLY A 109 -27.96 -6.50 -26.27
C GLY A 109 -26.68 -6.42 -25.44
N ASP A 110 -25.51 -6.25 -26.06
CA ASP A 110 -24.27 -6.01 -25.32
C ASP A 110 -24.38 -4.67 -24.58
N VAL A 111 -23.79 -4.61 -23.39
CA VAL A 111 -23.70 -3.38 -22.60
C VAL A 111 -22.29 -2.83 -22.75
N ILE A 112 -22.19 -1.56 -23.16
CA ILE A 112 -20.91 -0.91 -23.42
C ILE A 112 -20.74 0.33 -22.55
N THR A 113 -19.49 0.63 -22.24
CA THR A 113 -19.08 1.86 -21.59
C THR A 113 -18.33 2.74 -22.58
N PHE A 114 -18.78 3.98 -22.72
CA PHE A 114 -18.23 4.97 -23.64
C PHE A 114 -18.10 6.32 -22.94
N TYR A 115 -17.32 7.22 -23.53
CA TYR A 115 -17.20 8.57 -23.01
C TYR A 115 -18.30 9.45 -23.58
N ASP A 116 -19.12 10.03 -22.71
CA ASP A 116 -20.21 10.91 -23.11
C ASP A 116 -19.74 12.36 -23.13
N ASP A 117 -19.60 12.91 -24.34
CA ASP A 117 -19.19 14.29 -24.59
C ASP A 117 -20.32 15.31 -24.37
N ASN A 118 -21.53 14.88 -23.99
CA ASN A 118 -22.61 15.79 -23.64
C ASN A 118 -22.14 16.76 -22.53
N PRO A 119 -22.30 18.09 -22.72
CA PRO A 119 -21.85 19.10 -21.77
C PRO A 119 -22.30 18.90 -20.32
N GLN A 120 -23.41 18.20 -20.10
CA GLN A 120 -23.97 17.92 -18.78
C GLN A 120 -23.32 16.73 -18.07
N ILE A 121 -22.85 15.73 -18.83
CA ILE A 121 -22.35 14.46 -18.29
C ILE A 121 -20.81 14.49 -18.24
N LYS A 122 -20.15 14.73 -19.37
CA LYS A 122 -18.67 14.74 -19.53
C LYS A 122 -17.98 13.64 -18.71
N ALA A 123 -18.50 12.42 -18.81
CA ALA A 123 -18.11 11.30 -17.99
C ALA A 123 -18.32 9.98 -18.73
N LEU A 124 -17.84 8.89 -18.13
CA LEU A 124 -18.15 7.55 -18.62
C LEU A 124 -19.64 7.27 -18.42
N ASN A 125 -20.28 6.82 -19.49
CA ASN A 125 -21.66 6.39 -19.51
C ASN A 125 -21.72 4.92 -19.96
N THR A 126 -22.69 4.17 -19.45
CA THR A 126 -22.80 2.72 -19.65
C THR A 126 -24.22 2.37 -20.03
N HIS A 127 -24.44 1.93 -21.27
CA HIS A 127 -25.77 1.63 -21.82
C HIS A 127 -25.76 0.40 -22.72
N ARG A 128 -26.95 -0.13 -22.99
CA ARG A 128 -27.14 -1.31 -23.84
C ARG A 128 -27.26 -0.93 -25.31
N ILE A 129 -26.62 -1.69 -26.18
CA ILE A 129 -26.75 -1.55 -27.63
C ILE A 129 -28.14 -2.01 -28.06
N VAL A 130 -28.90 -1.10 -28.67
CA VAL A 130 -30.22 -1.39 -29.27
C VAL A 130 -30.16 -1.52 -30.78
N TYR A 131 -29.08 -1.02 -31.40
CA TYR A 131 -28.88 -1.11 -32.85
C TYR A 131 -27.40 -1.00 -33.22
N ILE A 132 -27.01 -1.67 -34.32
CA ILE A 132 -25.68 -1.59 -34.92
C ILE A 132 -25.84 -1.18 -36.38
N SER A 133 -25.02 -0.22 -36.82
CA SER A 133 -25.07 0.24 -38.20
C SER A 133 -24.65 -0.87 -39.19
N PRO A 134 -25.20 -0.94 -40.41
CA PRO A 134 -24.90 -2.01 -41.37
C PRO A 134 -23.42 -2.08 -41.78
N ASP A 135 -22.70 -0.96 -41.66
CA ASP A 135 -21.28 -0.81 -41.92
C ASP A 135 -20.40 -0.97 -40.67
N ASN A 136 -20.98 -1.28 -39.51
CA ASN A 136 -20.33 -1.40 -38.20
C ASN A 136 -19.55 -0.13 -37.77
N SER A 137 -19.85 1.04 -38.32
CA SER A 137 -19.17 2.29 -37.97
C SER A 137 -19.63 2.87 -36.63
N TYR A 138 -20.89 2.61 -36.24
CA TYR A 138 -21.45 3.06 -34.96
C TYR A 138 -22.49 2.10 -34.41
N VAL A 139 -22.77 2.27 -33.13
CA VAL A 139 -23.88 1.63 -32.42
C VAL A 139 -24.81 2.68 -31.87
N VAL A 140 -26.07 2.32 -31.64
CA VAL A 140 -27.01 3.15 -30.88
C VAL A 140 -27.25 2.47 -29.54
N THR A 141 -27.06 3.23 -28.47
CA THR A 141 -27.22 2.75 -27.09
C THR A 141 -28.40 3.41 -26.40
N MET A 142 -28.96 2.71 -25.42
CA MET A 142 -30.08 3.15 -24.60
C MET A 142 -29.94 2.58 -23.18
N GLY A 143 -30.35 3.36 -22.18
CA GLY A 143 -30.45 2.85 -20.81
C GLY A 143 -31.65 1.91 -20.65
N ASP A 144 -31.47 0.79 -19.95
CA ASP A 144 -32.54 -0.19 -19.71
C ASP A 144 -33.76 0.40 -18.98
N TYR A 145 -33.57 1.46 -18.18
CA TYR A 145 -34.68 2.16 -17.53
C TYR A 145 -35.59 2.87 -18.54
N GLU A 146 -35.00 3.56 -19.52
CA GLU A 146 -35.76 4.24 -20.57
C GLU A 146 -36.43 3.23 -21.51
N ALA A 147 -35.84 2.05 -21.69
CA ALA A 147 -36.38 0.95 -22.50
C ALA A 147 -37.70 0.38 -21.95
N LEU A 148 -38.07 0.72 -20.72
CA LEU A 148 -39.37 0.35 -20.14
C LEU A 148 -40.55 1.10 -20.80
N SER A 149 -40.31 2.33 -21.26
CA SER A 149 -41.37 3.21 -21.80
C SER A 149 -41.16 3.56 -23.28
N ASN A 150 -39.98 3.28 -23.82
CA ASN A 150 -39.59 3.65 -25.18
C ASN A 150 -39.04 2.42 -25.91
N VAL A 151 -39.39 2.30 -27.20
CA VAL A 151 -38.90 1.22 -28.07
C VAL A 151 -38.14 1.86 -29.22
N TYR A 152 -36.88 1.46 -29.38
CA TYR A 152 -36.09 1.89 -30.53
C TYR A 152 -36.37 0.99 -31.74
N ASP A 153 -36.92 1.58 -32.80
CA ASP A 153 -37.04 0.91 -34.11
C ASP A 153 -36.37 1.77 -35.18
N TYR A 154 -35.25 1.28 -35.72
CA TYR A 154 -34.51 1.96 -36.78
C TYR A 154 -35.33 2.15 -38.08
N ASN A 155 -36.32 1.28 -38.34
CA ASN A 155 -37.15 1.39 -39.54
C ASN A 155 -38.19 2.51 -39.41
N ASP A 156 -38.58 2.87 -38.19
CA ASP A 156 -39.39 4.05 -37.89
C ASP A 156 -38.49 5.26 -37.65
N LYS A 157 -38.09 5.90 -38.75
CA LYS A 157 -37.16 7.05 -38.71
C LYS A 157 -37.68 8.21 -37.87
N GLN A 158 -39.00 8.41 -37.78
CA GLN A 158 -39.55 9.50 -36.98
C GLN A 158 -39.44 9.15 -35.49
N ALA A 159 -39.83 7.93 -35.10
CA ALA A 159 -39.66 7.49 -33.72
C ALA A 159 -38.19 7.48 -33.28
N ALA A 160 -37.28 6.99 -34.13
CA ALA A 160 -35.85 7.00 -33.86
C ALA A 160 -35.31 8.44 -33.68
N TYR A 161 -35.73 9.37 -34.55
CA TYR A 161 -35.37 10.79 -34.43
C TYR A 161 -35.93 11.43 -33.16
N ASP A 162 -37.18 11.13 -32.80
CA ASP A 162 -37.82 11.68 -31.60
C ASP A 162 -37.09 11.22 -30.33
N LEU A 163 -36.65 9.95 -30.27
CA LEU A 163 -35.84 9.43 -29.16
C LEU A 163 -34.45 10.04 -29.09
N GLU A 164 -33.78 10.24 -30.24
CA GLU A 164 -32.48 10.90 -30.31
C GLU A 164 -32.58 12.38 -29.87
N SER A 165 -33.64 13.09 -30.30
CA SER A 165 -33.88 14.49 -29.93
C SER A 165 -34.15 14.71 -28.44
N GLN A 166 -34.60 13.66 -27.76
CA GLN A 166 -34.85 13.64 -26.31
C GLN A 166 -33.65 13.10 -25.51
N GLU A 167 -32.53 12.81 -26.17
CA GLU A 167 -31.34 12.21 -25.57
C GLU A 167 -31.61 10.84 -24.88
N ILE A 168 -32.67 10.14 -25.31
CA ILE A 168 -33.04 8.81 -24.79
C ILE A 168 -32.12 7.74 -25.38
N VAL A 169 -31.72 7.92 -26.64
CA VAL A 169 -30.75 7.07 -27.34
C VAL A 169 -29.55 7.88 -27.78
N GLN A 170 -28.39 7.23 -27.86
CA GLN A 170 -27.14 7.87 -28.23
C GLN A 170 -26.40 7.04 -29.28
N ALA A 171 -26.00 7.69 -30.38
CA ALA A 171 -25.10 7.07 -31.34
C ALA A 171 -23.65 7.18 -30.86
N VAL A 172 -22.95 6.05 -30.81
CA VAL A 172 -21.58 5.93 -30.30
C VAL A 172 -20.71 5.28 -31.37
N THR A 173 -19.61 5.95 -31.75
CA THR A 173 -18.66 5.41 -32.72
C THR A 173 -17.69 4.42 -32.05
N ALA A 174 -17.11 3.50 -32.82
CA ALA A 174 -16.15 2.53 -32.29
C ALA A 174 -15.00 3.16 -31.49
N SER A 175 -14.52 4.36 -31.87
CA SER A 175 -13.46 5.07 -31.14
C SER A 175 -13.88 5.62 -29.77
N ASP A 176 -15.18 5.82 -29.56
CA ASP A 176 -15.71 6.38 -28.31
C ASP A 176 -16.05 5.29 -27.30
N ILE A 177 -16.18 4.04 -27.75
CA ILE A 177 -16.35 2.86 -26.91
C ILE A 177 -15.04 2.59 -26.16
N LYS A 178 -15.11 2.53 -24.83
CA LYS A 178 -13.96 2.28 -23.95
C LYS A 178 -13.95 0.84 -23.45
N GLY A 179 -15.11 0.26 -23.21
CA GLY A 179 -15.23 -1.10 -22.69
C GLY A 179 -16.56 -1.76 -22.97
N VAL A 180 -16.56 -3.07 -22.81
CA VAL A 180 -17.75 -3.94 -22.88
C VAL A 180 -17.92 -4.58 -21.51
N VAL A 181 -19.14 -4.53 -20.98
CA VAL A 181 -19.49 -5.16 -19.71
C VAL A 181 -19.52 -6.68 -19.90
N THR A 182 -18.79 -7.38 -19.04
CA THR A 182 -18.63 -8.84 -19.05
C THR A 182 -19.27 -9.52 -17.85
N GLY A 183 -19.78 -8.75 -16.89
CA GLY A 183 -20.46 -9.27 -15.72
C GLY A 183 -20.82 -8.18 -14.73
N VAL A 184 -21.78 -8.48 -13.86
CA VAL A 184 -22.27 -7.57 -12.82
C VAL A 184 -22.20 -8.27 -11.47
N LYS A 185 -21.75 -7.55 -10.46
CA LYS A 185 -21.79 -7.99 -9.06
C LYS A 185 -22.68 -7.05 -8.24
N PRO A 186 -23.90 -7.49 -7.89
CA PRO A 186 -24.85 -6.66 -7.15
C PRO A 186 -24.30 -6.15 -5.81
N GLY A 187 -24.50 -4.86 -5.54
CA GLY A 187 -24.12 -4.18 -4.30
C GLY A 187 -22.62 -4.00 -4.03
N ALA A 188 -21.72 -4.58 -4.84
CA ALA A 188 -20.29 -4.47 -4.64
C ALA A 188 -19.76 -3.04 -4.93
N GLY A 189 -20.43 -2.27 -5.78
CA GLY A 189 -20.08 -0.87 -6.06
C GLY A 189 -20.20 0.03 -4.82
N LYS A 190 -21.13 -0.28 -3.91
CA LYS A 190 -21.27 0.43 -2.63
C LYS A 190 -20.00 0.39 -1.78
N THR A 191 -19.23 -0.70 -1.87
CA THR A 191 -17.96 -0.80 -1.13
C THR A 191 -16.91 0.19 -1.66
N LEU A 192 -16.91 0.46 -2.97
CA LEU A 192 -16.02 1.46 -3.58
C LEU A 192 -16.45 2.88 -3.21
N PHE A 193 -17.75 3.18 -3.21
CA PHE A 193 -18.26 4.47 -2.77
C PHE A 193 -17.93 4.75 -1.30
N ASN A 194 -18.14 3.77 -0.41
CA ASN A 194 -17.74 3.88 0.99
C ASN A 194 -16.23 4.09 1.13
N LEU A 195 -15.41 3.37 0.34
CA LEU A 195 -13.96 3.53 0.40
C LEU A 195 -13.53 4.94 -0.05
N GLN A 196 -14.17 5.50 -1.06
CA GLN A 196 -13.91 6.85 -1.55
C GLN A 196 -14.37 7.92 -0.56
N GLU A 197 -15.52 7.74 0.10
CA GLU A 197 -16.04 8.67 1.10
C GLU A 197 -15.20 8.64 2.40
N TYR A 198 -14.85 7.44 2.86
CA TYR A 198 -14.15 7.22 4.13
C TYR A 198 -12.65 6.95 3.96
N TRP A 199 -12.04 7.38 2.86
CA TRP A 199 -10.62 7.10 2.57
C TRP A 199 -9.68 7.61 3.67
N PHE A 200 -10.00 8.77 4.27
CA PHE A 200 -9.18 9.39 5.32
C PHE A 200 -9.13 8.52 6.60
N PRO A 201 -10.26 8.19 7.25
CA PRO A 201 -10.21 7.33 8.44
C PRO A 201 -9.76 5.89 8.13
N ILE A 202 -9.95 5.39 6.91
CA ILE A 202 -9.55 4.03 6.53
C ILE A 202 -8.03 3.92 6.31
N PHE A 203 -7.42 4.86 5.58
CA PHE A 203 -6.00 4.78 5.21
C PHE A 203 -5.11 5.69 6.06
N VAL A 204 -5.49 6.94 6.25
CA VAL A 204 -4.62 7.95 6.89
C VAL A 204 -4.53 7.72 8.39
N LEU A 205 -5.67 7.48 9.05
CA LEU A 205 -5.72 7.37 10.51
C LEU A 205 -4.89 6.18 11.05
N PRO A 206 -4.96 4.95 10.49
CA PRO A 206 -4.13 3.84 10.95
C PRO A 206 -2.63 4.08 10.75
N VAL A 207 -2.26 4.67 9.60
CA VAL A 207 -0.87 5.02 9.32
C VAL A 207 -0.37 6.09 10.29
N LEU A 208 -1.20 7.08 10.61
CA LEU A 208 -0.86 8.14 11.57
C LEU A 208 -0.70 7.59 12.98
N LEU A 209 -1.60 6.70 13.43
CA LEU A 209 -1.47 6.02 14.72
C LEU A 209 -0.20 5.18 14.80
N PHE A 210 0.11 4.43 13.74
CA PHE A 210 1.35 3.66 13.65
C PHE A 210 2.58 4.57 13.77
N LEU A 211 2.59 5.72 13.08
CA LEU A 211 3.68 6.70 13.15
C LEU A 211 3.87 7.25 14.57
N LEU A 212 2.78 7.57 15.28
CA LEU A 212 2.85 8.03 16.66
C LEU A 212 3.44 6.97 17.61
N VAL A 213 3.08 5.70 17.41
CA VAL A 213 3.63 4.57 18.17
C VAL A 213 5.13 4.42 17.88
N GLU A 214 5.55 4.49 16.63
CA GLU A 214 6.96 4.42 16.24
C GLU A 214 7.76 5.58 16.85
N ILE A 215 7.25 6.81 16.82
CA ILE A 215 7.89 7.96 17.48
C ILE A 215 8.09 7.69 18.97
N TYR A 216 7.08 7.17 19.65
CA TYR A 216 7.16 6.83 21.06
C TYR A 216 8.27 5.79 21.33
N PHE A 217 8.31 4.70 20.54
CA PHE A 217 9.34 3.67 20.67
C PHE A 217 10.74 4.20 20.38
N VAL A 218 10.90 5.06 19.38
CA VAL A 218 12.18 5.69 19.04
C VAL A 218 12.66 6.59 20.18
N ILE A 219 11.80 7.45 20.72
CA ILE A 219 12.15 8.31 21.87
C ILE A 219 12.57 7.44 23.05
N LYS A 220 11.79 6.40 23.38
CA LYS A 220 12.11 5.48 24.47
C LYS A 220 13.46 4.79 24.24
N ASN A 221 13.71 4.27 23.04
CA ASN A 221 14.96 3.59 22.71
C ASN A 221 16.17 4.55 22.78
N ILE A 222 16.02 5.81 22.35
CA ILE A 222 17.05 6.83 22.51
C ILE A 222 17.32 7.13 23.99
N MET A 223 16.27 7.26 24.80
CA MET A 223 16.40 7.49 26.24
C MET A 223 17.08 6.31 26.95
N ASP A 224 16.71 5.08 26.61
CA ASP A 224 17.31 3.86 27.15
C ASP A 224 18.79 3.76 26.75
N LEU A 225 19.14 4.08 25.50
CA LEU A 225 20.54 4.14 25.02
C LEU A 225 21.35 5.22 25.76
N ARG A 226 20.79 6.40 25.99
CA ARG A 226 21.46 7.47 26.75
C ARG A 226 21.64 7.09 28.22
N GLY A 227 20.62 6.48 28.84
CA GLY A 227 20.70 6.00 30.21
C GLY A 227 21.70 4.87 30.39
N ALA A 228 21.80 3.95 29.43
CA ALA A 228 22.81 2.89 29.42
C ALA A 228 24.23 3.47 29.34
N LYS A 229 24.45 4.47 28.47
CA LYS A 229 25.75 5.16 28.36
C LYS A 229 26.15 5.89 29.64
N GLN A 230 25.25 6.67 30.24
CA GLN A 230 25.54 7.35 31.51
C GLN A 230 25.86 6.38 32.66
N LYS A 231 25.15 5.26 32.75
CA LYS A 231 25.44 4.25 33.78
C LYS A 231 26.80 3.59 33.58
N ALA A 232 27.20 3.33 32.33
CA ALA A 232 28.51 2.78 32.00
C ALA A 232 29.64 3.78 32.33
N GLU A 233 29.45 5.06 32.02
CA GLU A 233 30.40 6.13 32.32
C GLU A 233 30.54 6.34 33.84
N LEU A 234 29.43 6.41 34.58
CA LEU A 234 29.45 6.52 36.04
C LEU A 234 30.08 5.31 36.74
N ALA A 235 29.92 4.10 36.18
CA ALA A 235 30.59 2.91 36.70
C ALA A 235 32.12 3.01 36.49
N SER A 236 32.54 3.43 35.30
CA SER A 236 33.96 3.68 34.98
C SER A 236 34.58 4.76 35.87
N ASP A 237 33.89 5.88 36.07
CA ASP A 237 34.38 6.97 36.92
C ASP A 237 34.49 6.55 38.40
N LYS A 238 33.54 5.74 38.89
CA LYS A 238 33.62 5.19 40.25
C LYS A 238 34.79 4.24 40.41
N GLU A 239 35.08 3.41 39.41
CA GLU A 239 36.23 2.51 39.43
C GLU A 239 37.55 3.29 39.42
N ALA A 240 37.67 4.32 38.56
CA ALA A 240 38.83 5.19 38.50
C ALA A 240 39.04 5.97 39.82
N MET A 241 37.97 6.50 40.41
CA MET A 241 38.03 7.20 41.69
C MET A 241 38.41 6.28 42.85
N MET A 242 37.94 5.02 42.85
CA MET A 242 38.33 4.05 43.88
C MET A 242 39.81 3.65 43.75
N ALA A 243 40.32 3.49 42.53
CA ALA A 243 41.73 3.20 42.29
C ALA A 243 42.65 4.35 42.74
N ASP A 244 42.27 5.60 42.46
CA ASP A 244 43.02 6.78 42.91
C ASP A 244 42.97 6.97 44.43
N LEU A 245 41.83 6.67 45.07
CA LEU A 245 41.73 6.72 46.53
C LEU A 245 42.63 5.66 47.20
N GLU A 246 42.81 4.51 46.57
CA GLU A 246 43.66 3.44 47.07
C GLU A 246 45.15 3.79 46.91
N SER A 247 45.56 4.36 45.78
CA SER A 247 46.93 4.87 45.60
C SER A 247 47.27 5.99 46.59
N GLN A 248 46.37 6.96 46.78
CA GLN A 248 46.56 8.04 47.75
C GLN A 248 46.66 7.50 49.20
N LYS A 249 45.87 6.49 49.55
CA LYS A 249 45.99 5.83 50.88
C LYS A 249 47.32 5.10 51.04
N GLU A 250 47.83 4.47 50.00
CA GLU A 250 49.14 3.82 50.04
C GLU A 250 50.28 4.83 50.16
N GLU A 251 50.23 5.93 49.42
CA GLU A 251 51.19 7.03 49.52
C GLU A 251 51.17 7.67 50.90
N MET A 252 49.98 7.96 51.44
CA MET A 252 49.81 8.49 52.79
C MET A 252 50.32 7.52 53.86
N ARG A 253 50.10 6.21 53.71
CA ARG A 253 50.65 5.19 54.61
C ARG A 253 52.18 5.18 54.57
N LYS A 254 52.79 5.32 53.40
CA LYS A 254 54.26 5.41 53.27
C LYS A 254 54.80 6.66 53.96
N GLN A 255 54.17 7.82 53.75
CA GLN A 255 54.56 9.08 54.39
C GLN A 255 54.45 9.02 55.92
N ILE A 256 53.35 8.50 56.47
CA ILE A 256 53.18 8.33 57.92
C ILE A 256 54.24 7.39 58.49
N LEU A 257 54.60 6.33 57.77
CA LEU A 257 55.62 5.39 58.23
C LEU A 257 57.03 6.03 58.22
N GLU A 258 57.32 6.87 57.24
CA GLU A 258 58.56 7.65 57.18
C GLU A 258 58.61 8.71 58.28
N GLU A 259 57.50 9.41 58.54
CA GLU A 259 57.40 10.42 59.59
C GLU A 259 57.53 9.79 60.99
N LEU A 260 56.89 8.63 61.23
CA LEU A 260 57.04 7.86 62.47
C LEU A 260 58.48 7.37 62.66
N LYS A 261 59.17 6.93 61.60
CA LYS A 261 60.59 6.55 61.68
C LYS A 261 61.46 7.76 62.00
N ALA A 262 61.24 8.89 61.34
CA ALA A 262 61.97 10.12 61.62
C ALA A 262 61.71 10.64 63.05
N GLU A 263 60.50 10.50 63.57
CA GLU A 263 60.15 10.87 64.95
C GLU A 263 60.76 9.91 65.97
N GLN A 264 60.81 8.61 65.67
CA GLN A 264 61.53 7.62 66.48
C GLN A 264 63.03 7.85 66.48
N GLU A 265 63.63 8.21 65.35
CA GLU A 265 65.05 8.58 65.26
C GLU A 265 65.36 9.86 66.02
N LYS A 266 64.48 10.87 65.97
CA LYS A 266 64.59 12.08 66.80
C LYS A 266 64.47 11.76 68.30
N LYS A 267 63.50 10.94 68.71
CA LYS A 267 63.35 10.53 70.11
C LYS A 267 64.52 9.65 70.59
N ALA A 268 65.10 8.83 69.73
CA ALA A 268 66.30 8.07 70.04
C ALA A 268 67.53 8.98 70.18
N ALA A 269 67.66 10.01 69.33
CA ALA A 269 68.73 11.00 69.42
C ALA A 269 68.58 11.96 70.62
N GLU A 270 67.36 12.21 71.09
CA GLU A 270 67.10 12.94 72.34
C GLU A 270 67.37 12.07 73.58
N ALA A 271 67.04 10.77 73.54
CA ALA A 271 67.33 9.83 74.62
C ALA A 271 68.84 9.50 74.80
N ASP A 272 69.66 9.72 73.77
CA ASP A 272 71.13 9.54 73.82
C ASP A 272 71.87 10.80 74.32
N LYS A 273 71.20 11.97 74.35
CA LYS A 273 71.76 13.22 74.90
C LYS A 273 71.59 13.38 76.41
N ASP A 274 70.69 12.61 77.04
CA ASP A 274 70.49 12.61 78.50
C ASP A 274 71.41 11.62 79.25
N LYS A 275 72.44 11.08 78.59
CA LYS A 275 73.42 10.12 79.15
C LYS A 275 74.88 10.62 79.19
N GLU A 276 75.15 11.87 78.85
CA GLU A 276 76.43 12.56 79.08
C GLU A 276 76.33 13.52 80.27
#